data_AF-B4DBV2-F1
#
_entry.id   AF-B4DBV2-F1
#
_cell.length_a   1.000
_cell.length_b   1.000
_cell.length_c   1.000
_cell.angle_alpha   90.00
_cell.angle_beta   90.00
_cell.angle_gamma   90.00
#
_symmetry.space_group_name_H-M   'P 1'
#
loop_
_entity.id
_entity.type
_entity.pdbx_description
1 polymer ?
#
loop_
_entity_poly.entity_id
_entity_poly.type
_entity_poly.pdbx_seq_one_letter_code
_entity_poly.pdbx_strand_id
1 'polypeptide(L)'
;MRRVLSSLLAVFASTLLLHGADAPPYRTDADGPSNKKVLKPDGKPLEWFQLVDGQFPPEGSGHAISGELIRNEHPLRTFRIRVDRDDSQDRGVWDLPLEAEMLPYGAIWYHGSYAALCDIPLGTHLRGVFYQRAPEDKTPPPDGAFRRGITPDVAFRRCFRIEDDFSFDARQKQLWKIETVDLAENKLTARLQQDGKPVGEPKTFEVTKATRVMQGSGFAKLEAIQPGQEVLFDLTWATLYGPGRITDLWLDADARALATAQQRERNQLYVRDHGLPAWVSAVDDEQETVTVTLFSNVDPALFADLKLDAPVPKGMPPDTKTEPQANLFVAEPNLMTYDPTNDRKGGNILERTTIPAAPGSSGVQLKVKCSMMLEGYRPRRIVLVQPATWIYRTLPIEEQLFGRE
;
A
#
# COMPACT_ATOMS: atom_id res chain seq x y z
N MET A 1 -44.47 16.36 44.82
CA MET A 1 -43.31 15.45 44.61
C MET A 1 -43.24 15.06 43.13
N ARG A 2 -42.48 15.80 42.32
CA ARG A 2 -42.17 15.46 40.93
C ARG A 2 -40.65 15.40 40.82
N ARG A 3 -40.10 14.22 40.54
CA ARG A 3 -38.67 14.01 40.30
C ARG A 3 -38.39 14.35 38.83
N VAL A 4 -37.52 15.34 38.61
CA VAL A 4 -36.90 15.63 37.32
C VAL A 4 -35.70 14.69 37.19
N LEU A 5 -35.67 13.86 36.15
CA LEU A 5 -34.49 13.09 35.75
C LEU A 5 -33.58 14.02 34.94
N SER A 6 -32.35 14.22 35.40
CA SER A 6 -31.28 14.88 34.66
C SER A 6 -30.41 13.80 34.00
N SER A 7 -30.44 13.74 32.67
CA SER A 7 -29.58 12.88 31.87
C SER A 7 -28.18 13.50 31.76
N LEU A 8 -27.15 12.84 32.30
CA LEU A 8 -25.75 13.19 32.01
C LEU A 8 -25.33 12.51 30.70
N LEU A 9 -25.07 13.33 29.68
CA LEU A 9 -24.45 12.93 28.42
C LEU A 9 -22.92 12.97 28.64
N ALA A 10 -22.26 11.81 28.70
CA ALA A 10 -20.81 11.73 28.75
C ALA A 10 -20.26 11.90 27.32
N VAL A 11 -19.75 13.09 27.02
CA VAL A 11 -18.98 13.37 25.81
C VAL A 11 -17.56 12.86 26.04
N PHE A 12 -17.21 11.73 25.42
CA PHE A 12 -15.82 11.31 25.27
C PHE A 12 -15.15 12.21 24.24
N ALA A 13 -14.53 13.29 24.70
CA ALA A 13 -13.56 14.04 23.92
C ALA A 13 -12.26 13.23 23.88
N SER A 14 -11.98 12.57 22.75
CA SER A 14 -10.65 12.03 22.46
C SER A 14 -9.69 13.20 22.28
N THR A 15 -9.05 13.62 23.36
CA THR A 15 -7.87 14.49 23.32
C THR A 15 -6.75 13.75 22.61
N LEU A 16 -6.45 14.20 21.38
CA LEU A 16 -5.16 13.98 20.72
C LEU A 16 -4.06 14.46 21.66
N LEU A 17 -3.41 13.50 22.33
CA LEU A 17 -2.14 13.73 23.00
C LEU A 17 -1.08 13.92 21.90
N LEU A 18 -0.83 15.18 21.53
CA LEU A 18 0.45 15.61 20.96
C LEU A 18 1.53 15.34 22.02
N HIS A 19 2.03 14.10 22.07
CA HIS A 19 3.35 13.86 22.65
C HIS A 19 4.34 14.56 21.71
N GLY A 20 5.16 15.46 22.26
CA GLY A 20 6.35 15.93 21.57
C GLY A 20 7.22 14.72 21.24
N ALA A 21 7.19 14.29 19.98
CA ALA A 21 8.09 13.26 19.51
C ALA A 21 9.49 13.86 19.47
N ASP A 22 10.43 13.26 20.22
CA ASP A 22 11.85 13.52 20.01
C ASP A 22 12.17 13.38 18.51
N ALA A 23 13.04 14.25 17.99
CA ALA A 23 13.41 14.22 16.59
C ALA A 23 13.92 12.81 16.21
N PRO A 24 13.49 12.24 15.07
CA PRO A 24 13.84 10.87 14.71
C PRO A 24 15.36 10.71 14.60
N PRO A 25 15.95 9.58 15.05
CA PRO A 25 17.39 9.34 15.00
C PRO A 25 17.92 9.05 13.58
N TYR A 26 17.05 9.09 12.58
CA TYR A 26 17.30 8.80 11.17
C TYR A 26 16.74 9.91 10.29
N ARG A 27 17.29 10.03 9.08
CA ARG A 27 16.76 10.92 8.05
C ARG A 27 15.42 10.38 7.57
N THR A 28 14.46 11.28 7.34
CA THR A 28 13.19 10.94 6.71
C THR A 28 12.62 12.12 5.93
N ASP A 29 11.92 11.77 4.86
CA ASP A 29 11.03 12.63 4.09
C ASP A 29 9.78 11.83 3.66
N ALA A 30 9.33 10.88 4.50
CA ALA A 30 8.26 9.93 4.18
C ALA A 30 6.90 10.56 3.81
N ASP A 31 6.68 11.83 4.13
CA ASP A 31 5.49 12.61 3.77
C ASP A 31 5.62 13.38 2.44
N GLY A 32 6.78 13.28 1.79
CA GLY A 32 7.06 13.88 0.49
C GLY A 32 8.52 14.32 0.40
N PRO A 33 9.14 14.24 -0.78
CA PRO A 33 10.56 14.54 -0.97
C PRO A 33 10.89 15.93 -0.43
N SER A 34 11.89 16.00 0.46
CA SER A 34 12.31 17.23 1.11
C SER A 34 13.80 17.49 0.87
N ASN A 35 14.09 18.66 0.30
CA ASN A 35 15.46 19.13 0.12
C ASN A 35 16.11 19.63 1.44
N LYS A 36 15.36 19.63 2.55
CA LYS A 36 15.89 20.04 3.86
C LYS A 36 16.67 18.90 4.50
N LYS A 37 17.99 19.07 4.63
CA LYS A 37 18.84 18.16 5.40
C LYS A 37 18.53 18.30 6.88
N VAL A 38 18.06 17.22 7.52
CA VAL A 38 18.02 17.13 8.97
C VAL A 38 19.42 16.79 9.47
N LEU A 39 19.99 17.68 10.28
CA LEU A 39 21.36 17.57 10.79
C LEU A 39 21.36 17.09 12.24
N LYS A 40 22.36 16.29 12.58
CA LYS A 40 22.76 15.97 13.94
C LYS A 40 23.31 17.23 14.65
N PRO A 41 23.42 17.22 15.98
CA PRO A 41 24.06 18.32 16.73
C PRO A 41 25.49 18.64 16.29
N ASP A 42 26.19 17.69 15.67
CA ASP A 42 27.55 17.87 15.11
C ASP A 42 27.57 18.43 13.67
N GLY A 43 26.42 18.80 13.12
CA GLY A 43 26.27 19.38 11.78
C GLY A 43 26.26 18.37 10.63
N LYS A 44 26.39 17.06 10.90
CA LYS A 44 26.31 16.02 9.85
C LYS A 44 24.86 15.64 9.56
N PRO A 45 24.52 15.24 8.32
CA PRO A 45 23.18 14.72 8.04
C PRO A 45 22.90 13.45 8.85
N LEU A 46 21.63 13.24 9.19
CA LEU A 46 21.18 11.95 9.68
C LEU A 46 21.32 10.88 8.58
N GLU A 47 21.60 9.65 8.99
CA GLU A 47 21.66 8.49 8.10
C GLU A 47 20.25 7.95 7.85
N TRP A 48 20.06 7.26 6.72
CA TRP A 48 18.81 6.56 6.43
C TRP A 48 18.64 5.32 7.30
N PHE A 49 17.40 5.03 7.70
CA PHE A 49 17.08 3.82 8.44
C PHE A 49 17.39 2.57 7.62
N GLN A 50 18.04 1.58 8.26
CA GLN A 50 18.32 0.28 7.66
C GLN A 50 17.31 -0.74 8.17
N LEU A 51 16.71 -1.49 7.24
CA LEU A 51 15.81 -2.57 7.59
C LEU A 51 16.55 -3.65 8.38
N VAL A 52 15.88 -4.19 9.40
CA VAL A 52 16.38 -5.31 10.20
C VAL A 52 15.47 -6.50 9.97
N ASP A 53 16.08 -7.65 9.66
CA ASP A 53 15.33 -8.88 9.43
C ASP A 53 14.49 -9.27 10.66
N GLY A 54 13.22 -9.61 10.42
CA GLY A 54 12.26 -9.90 11.48
C GLY A 54 11.78 -8.70 12.30
N GLN A 55 12.05 -7.46 11.88
CA GLN A 55 11.53 -6.25 12.54
C GLN A 55 10.78 -5.35 11.55
N PHE A 56 9.68 -4.76 12.03
CA PHE A 56 8.97 -3.72 11.28
C PHE A 56 9.72 -2.40 11.39
N PRO A 57 9.77 -1.59 10.32
CA PRO A 57 10.43 -0.29 10.37
C PRO A 57 9.65 0.68 11.27
N PRO A 58 10.33 1.62 11.94
CA PRO A 58 9.68 2.72 12.66
C PRO A 58 8.82 3.60 11.73
N GLU A 59 7.83 4.26 12.31
CA GLU A 59 7.00 5.20 11.56
C GLU A 59 7.83 6.39 11.05
N GLY A 60 7.53 6.81 9.82
CA GLY A 60 8.25 7.91 9.17
C GLY A 60 9.76 7.67 9.06
N SER A 61 10.22 6.45 8.78
CA SER A 61 11.66 6.15 8.64
C SER A 61 12.13 5.92 7.20
N GLY A 62 11.20 5.90 6.24
CA GLY A 62 11.50 5.70 4.82
C GLY A 62 11.88 6.98 4.07
N HIS A 63 12.37 6.77 2.84
CA HIS A 63 12.72 7.78 1.86
C HIS A 63 11.62 7.90 0.79
N ALA A 64 11.13 9.10 0.54
CA ALA A 64 10.08 9.34 -0.45
C ALA A 64 10.64 9.47 -1.86
N ILE A 65 10.11 8.67 -2.79
CA ILE A 65 10.46 8.72 -4.21
C ILE A 65 9.15 8.71 -4.99
N SER A 66 9.01 9.64 -5.94
CA SER A 66 7.86 9.71 -6.85
C SER A 66 8.31 9.44 -8.28
N GLY A 67 7.41 8.94 -9.12
CA GLY A 67 7.71 8.69 -10.52
C GLY A 67 6.64 7.90 -11.25
N GLU A 68 6.82 7.74 -12.55
CA GLU A 68 5.87 7.04 -13.42
C GLU A 68 6.15 5.54 -13.49
N LEU A 69 5.14 4.70 -13.29
CA LEU A 69 5.24 3.25 -13.47
C LEU A 69 5.49 2.86 -14.93
N ILE A 70 6.69 2.36 -15.25
CA ILE A 70 7.10 2.00 -16.62
C ILE A 70 7.25 0.50 -16.85
N ARG A 71 7.29 -0.30 -15.77
CA ARG A 71 7.28 -1.76 -15.82
C ARG A 71 6.71 -2.30 -14.51
N ASN A 72 5.94 -3.38 -14.58
CA ASN A 72 5.61 -4.18 -13.41
C ASN A 72 5.70 -5.67 -13.73
N GLU A 73 6.01 -6.46 -12.71
CA GLU A 73 5.86 -7.91 -12.71
C GLU A 73 5.08 -8.27 -11.45
N HIS A 74 3.75 -8.31 -11.60
CA HIS A 74 2.84 -8.38 -10.46
C HIS A 74 3.06 -9.59 -9.53
N PRO A 75 3.35 -10.82 -10.00
CA PRO A 75 3.52 -11.95 -9.08
C PRO A 75 4.78 -11.79 -8.22
N LEU A 76 5.88 -11.31 -8.83
CA LEU A 76 7.12 -11.06 -8.09
C LEU A 76 7.05 -9.79 -7.23
N ARG A 77 5.98 -9.00 -7.37
CA ARG A 77 5.83 -7.67 -6.74
C ARG A 77 7.03 -6.77 -6.98
N THR A 78 7.61 -6.86 -8.18
CA THR A 78 8.71 -6.01 -8.65
C THR A 78 8.20 -5.03 -9.70
N PHE A 79 8.77 -3.83 -9.71
CA PHE A 79 8.37 -2.78 -10.63
C PHE A 79 9.51 -1.82 -10.94
N ARG A 80 9.32 -1.01 -11.98
CA ARG A 80 10.20 0.10 -12.29
C ARG A 80 9.41 1.38 -12.40
N ILE A 81 9.91 2.42 -11.75
CA ILE A 81 9.44 3.79 -11.96
C ILE A 81 10.49 4.60 -12.70
N ARG A 82 10.06 5.50 -13.58
CA ARG A 82 10.87 6.62 -14.04
C ARG A 82 10.75 7.72 -13.00
N VAL A 83 11.84 7.97 -12.27
CA VAL A 83 11.83 8.94 -11.15
C VAL A 83 11.50 10.34 -11.67
N ASP A 84 10.71 11.07 -10.89
CA ASP A 84 10.34 12.46 -11.17
C ASP A 84 11.58 13.33 -11.39
N ARG A 85 11.46 14.28 -12.32
CA ARG A 85 12.48 15.31 -12.52
C ARG A 85 12.43 16.31 -11.37
N ASP A 86 13.60 16.67 -10.88
CA ASP A 86 13.81 17.82 -10.02
C ASP A 86 14.75 18.80 -10.73
N ASP A 87 14.33 20.06 -10.83
CA ASP A 87 15.10 21.15 -11.44
C ASP A 87 16.42 21.43 -10.70
N SER A 88 16.56 20.93 -9.46
CA SER A 88 17.81 20.99 -8.70
C SER A 88 18.85 19.94 -9.13
N GLN A 89 18.43 18.92 -9.90
CA GLN A 89 19.27 17.82 -10.36
C GLN A 89 20.00 18.15 -11.66
N ASP A 90 21.14 17.47 -11.90
CA ASP A 90 21.80 17.49 -13.20
C ASP A 90 20.91 16.83 -14.26
N ARG A 91 20.84 17.39 -15.46
CA ARG A 91 20.01 16.85 -16.56
C ARG A 91 20.39 15.43 -16.95
N GLY A 92 21.63 15.00 -16.68
CA GLY A 92 22.12 13.65 -16.92
C GLY A 92 21.50 12.58 -16.02
N VAL A 93 20.81 12.96 -14.94
CA VAL A 93 20.07 12.02 -14.08
C VAL A 93 18.56 12.02 -14.29
N TRP A 94 18.06 12.88 -15.17
CA TRP A 94 16.64 12.90 -15.51
C TRP A 94 16.21 11.64 -16.24
N ASP A 95 14.95 11.26 -16.02
CA ASP A 95 14.29 10.14 -16.68
C ASP A 95 14.96 8.77 -16.43
N LEU A 96 15.82 8.67 -15.41
CA LEU A 96 16.49 7.43 -15.06
C LEU A 96 15.54 6.48 -14.29
N PRO A 97 15.53 5.19 -14.64
CA PRO A 97 14.66 4.22 -13.98
C PRO A 97 15.20 3.84 -12.60
N LEU A 98 14.27 3.66 -11.66
CA LEU A 98 14.49 2.95 -10.41
C LEU A 98 13.74 1.62 -10.46
N GLU A 99 14.44 0.52 -10.23
CA GLU A 99 13.83 -0.79 -10.03
C GLU A 99 13.69 -1.08 -8.53
N ALA A 100 12.50 -1.50 -8.12
CA ALA A 100 12.18 -1.78 -6.74
C ALA A 100 11.34 -3.06 -6.60
N GLU A 101 11.41 -3.65 -5.42
CA GLU A 101 10.58 -4.77 -4.99
C GLU A 101 9.76 -4.35 -3.76
N MET A 102 8.52 -4.82 -3.68
CA MET A 102 7.70 -4.59 -2.49
C MET A 102 8.23 -5.43 -1.33
N LEU A 103 8.28 -4.83 -0.13
CA LEU A 103 8.42 -5.58 1.10
C LEU A 103 7.22 -6.54 1.29
N PRO A 104 7.39 -7.68 1.96
CA PRO A 104 6.27 -8.62 2.20
C PRO A 104 5.07 -7.95 2.86
N TYR A 105 5.34 -7.04 3.81
CA TYR A 105 4.37 -6.22 4.53
C TYR A 105 4.15 -4.83 3.91
N GLY A 106 4.73 -4.55 2.74
CA GLY A 106 4.54 -3.30 2.02
C GLY A 106 3.16 -3.23 1.37
N ALA A 107 2.57 -2.04 1.33
CA ALA A 107 1.21 -1.79 0.85
C ALA A 107 1.21 -1.07 -0.52
N ILE A 108 0.23 -1.41 -1.35
CA ILE A 108 -0.02 -0.75 -2.63
C ILE A 108 -1.41 -0.14 -2.53
N TRP A 109 -1.54 1.13 -2.92
CA TRP A 109 -2.80 1.86 -2.92
C TRP A 109 -3.13 2.35 -4.32
N TYR A 110 -4.41 2.27 -4.67
CA TYR A 110 -4.96 2.79 -5.90
C TYR A 110 -6.37 3.29 -5.60
N HIS A 111 -6.78 4.41 -6.18
CA HIS A 111 -8.12 4.99 -6.00
C HIS A 111 -8.62 5.04 -4.54
N GLY A 112 -7.74 5.28 -3.56
CA GLY A 112 -8.05 5.44 -2.15
C GLY A 112 -8.24 4.15 -1.35
N SER A 113 -7.89 2.98 -1.91
CA SER A 113 -7.94 1.70 -1.21
C SER A 113 -6.72 0.83 -1.53
N TYR A 114 -6.51 -0.24 -0.74
CA TYR A 114 -5.51 -1.26 -1.04
C TYR A 114 -5.69 -1.84 -2.45
N ALA A 115 -4.58 -2.24 -3.06
CA ALA A 115 -4.52 -2.76 -4.42
C ALA A 115 -3.44 -3.84 -4.55
N ALA A 116 -3.51 -4.60 -5.65
CA ALA A 116 -2.41 -5.44 -6.12
C ALA A 116 -1.62 -4.69 -7.22
N LEU A 117 -0.40 -5.12 -7.53
CA LEU A 117 0.40 -4.42 -8.55
C LEU A 117 -0.20 -4.54 -9.97
N CYS A 118 -0.96 -5.61 -10.24
CA CYS A 118 -1.72 -5.78 -11.50
C CYS A 118 -2.90 -4.82 -11.64
N ASP A 119 -3.31 -4.16 -10.55
CA ASP A 119 -4.41 -3.20 -10.57
C ASP A 119 -4.01 -1.85 -11.16
N ILE A 120 -2.70 -1.54 -11.19
CA ILE A 120 -2.15 -0.25 -11.55
C ILE A 120 -1.75 -0.25 -13.04
N PRO A 121 -2.37 0.61 -13.87
CA PRO A 121 -1.97 0.76 -15.26
C PRO A 121 -0.52 1.25 -15.39
N LEU A 122 0.20 0.76 -16.41
CA LEU A 122 1.46 1.38 -16.82
C LEU A 122 1.22 2.85 -17.23
N GLY A 123 2.18 3.71 -16.91
CA GLY A 123 2.09 5.15 -17.10
C GLY A 123 1.46 5.92 -15.93
N THR A 124 0.93 5.23 -14.91
CA THR A 124 0.41 5.87 -13.70
C THR A 124 1.57 6.49 -12.92
N HIS A 125 1.43 7.76 -12.54
CA HIS A 125 2.33 8.42 -11.61
C HIS A 125 2.07 7.92 -10.18
N LEU A 126 3.14 7.54 -9.49
CA LEU A 126 3.10 6.92 -8.17
C LEU A 126 3.96 7.72 -7.20
N ARG A 127 3.45 7.85 -5.98
CA ARG A 127 4.15 8.34 -4.80
C ARG A 127 4.56 7.13 -3.98
N GLY A 128 5.81 7.03 -3.57
CA GLY A 128 6.27 5.87 -2.80
C GLY A 128 7.19 6.20 -1.65
N VAL A 129 7.32 5.23 -0.75
CA VAL A 129 8.20 5.24 0.42
C VAL A 129 9.08 4.00 0.35
N PHE A 130 10.39 4.20 0.36
CA PHE A 130 11.40 3.20 0.07
C PHE A 130 12.46 3.13 1.17
N TYR A 131 13.08 1.96 1.29
CA TYR A 131 14.25 1.70 2.11
C TYR A 131 15.41 1.23 1.23
N GLN A 132 16.61 1.36 1.78
CA GLN A 132 17.80 0.88 1.10
C GLN A 132 17.76 -0.64 0.95
N ARG A 133 18.34 -1.12 -0.16
CA ARG A 133 18.59 -2.54 -0.39
C ARG A 133 19.46 -3.14 0.71
N ALA A 134 19.32 -4.43 0.95
CA ALA A 134 20.21 -5.14 1.87
C ALA A 134 21.66 -5.06 1.36
N PRO A 135 22.67 -5.03 2.24
CA PRO A 135 24.08 -5.01 1.83
C PRO A 135 24.48 -6.15 0.89
N GLU A 136 23.81 -7.29 1.00
CA GLU A 136 24.03 -8.51 0.22
C GLU A 136 23.33 -8.48 -1.15
N ASP A 137 22.42 -7.53 -1.37
CA ASP A 137 21.73 -7.35 -2.65
C ASP A 137 22.70 -6.79 -3.70
N LYS A 138 23.11 -7.67 -4.62
CA LYS A 138 24.01 -7.37 -5.75
C LYS A 138 23.25 -7.11 -7.05
N THR A 139 21.94 -6.91 -7.00
CA THR A 139 21.14 -6.66 -8.20
C THR A 139 21.67 -5.40 -8.90
N PRO A 140 22.04 -5.50 -10.20
CA PRO A 140 22.56 -4.36 -10.93
C PRO A 140 21.47 -3.28 -11.06
N PRO A 141 21.88 -2.00 -11.16
CA PRO A 141 20.94 -0.96 -11.55
C PRO A 141 20.32 -1.29 -12.92
N PRO A 142 19.06 -0.90 -13.16
CA PRO A 142 18.52 -0.92 -14.51
C PRO A 142 19.35 -0.01 -15.43
N ASP A 143 19.49 -0.40 -16.69
CA ASP A 143 20.13 0.44 -17.70
C ASP A 143 19.38 1.78 -17.82
N GLY A 144 20.11 2.88 -17.68
CA GLY A 144 19.61 4.21 -17.98
C GLY A 144 19.31 4.39 -19.48
N ALA A 145 18.57 5.45 -19.83
CA ALA A 145 18.36 5.83 -21.22
C ALA A 145 19.72 5.96 -21.93
N PHE A 146 19.85 5.36 -23.12
CA PHE A 146 21.10 5.30 -23.88
C PHE A 146 22.30 4.71 -23.12
N ARG A 147 22.07 3.88 -22.08
CA ARG A 147 23.07 3.31 -21.16
C ARG A 147 23.92 4.37 -20.45
N ARG A 148 23.34 5.56 -20.21
CA ARG A 148 24.01 6.65 -19.48
C ARG A 148 23.34 6.85 -18.14
N GLY A 149 24.14 6.90 -17.09
CA GLY A 149 23.71 7.31 -15.75
C GLY A 149 23.05 6.20 -14.93
N ILE A 150 22.98 6.46 -13.63
CA ILE A 150 22.30 5.67 -12.62
C ILE A 150 21.53 6.67 -11.77
N THR A 151 20.26 6.40 -11.46
CA THR A 151 19.47 7.29 -10.62
C THR A 151 20.16 7.47 -9.25
N PRO A 152 20.19 8.69 -8.66
CA PRO A 152 20.70 8.90 -7.30
C PRO A 152 20.03 8.00 -6.25
N ASP A 153 18.79 7.59 -6.51
CA ASP A 153 17.99 6.76 -5.62
C ASP A 153 18.23 5.25 -5.80
N VAL A 154 19.23 4.83 -6.58
CA VAL A 154 19.49 3.41 -6.94
C VAL A 154 19.61 2.48 -5.73
N ALA A 155 20.02 3.00 -4.58
CA ALA A 155 20.13 2.23 -3.35
C ALA A 155 18.75 1.88 -2.75
N PHE A 156 17.70 2.64 -3.04
CA PHE A 156 16.37 2.54 -2.44
C PHE A 156 15.45 1.59 -3.20
N ARG A 157 15.75 0.29 -3.13
CA ARG A 157 15.04 -0.75 -3.89
C ARG A 157 13.93 -1.45 -3.10
N ARG A 158 13.82 -1.23 -1.79
CA ARG A 158 12.86 -1.93 -0.92
C ARG A 158 11.63 -1.04 -0.69
N CYS A 159 10.57 -1.27 -1.44
CA CYS A 159 9.36 -0.46 -1.39
C CYS A 159 8.45 -0.87 -0.22
N PHE A 160 8.11 0.08 0.64
CA PHE A 160 7.15 -0.09 1.72
C PHE A 160 5.74 0.36 1.35
N ARG A 161 5.63 1.45 0.58
CA ARG A 161 4.35 1.94 0.09
C ARG A 161 4.52 2.49 -1.31
N ILE A 162 3.56 2.19 -2.19
CA ILE A 162 3.29 2.99 -3.40
C ILE A 162 1.80 3.31 -3.45
N GLU A 163 1.48 4.49 -3.93
CA GLU A 163 0.12 5.00 -4.05
C GLU A 163 0.01 5.95 -5.26
N ASP A 164 -1.12 5.95 -5.97
CA ASP A 164 -1.43 6.92 -7.02
C ASP A 164 -1.68 8.33 -6.43
N ASP A 165 -1.72 9.35 -7.28
CA ASP A 165 -1.94 10.73 -6.82
C ASP A 165 -3.29 10.88 -6.11
N PHE A 166 -4.35 10.20 -6.59
CA PHE A 166 -5.62 10.15 -5.89
C PHE A 166 -5.45 9.69 -4.44
N SER A 167 -4.82 8.52 -4.21
CA SER A 167 -4.69 7.95 -2.88
C SER A 167 -3.78 8.80 -2.00
N PHE A 168 -2.69 9.33 -2.57
CA PHE A 168 -1.76 10.19 -1.86
C PHE A 168 -2.47 11.44 -1.32
N ASP A 169 -3.13 12.20 -2.21
CA ASP A 169 -3.79 13.44 -1.84
C ASP A 169 -4.93 13.17 -0.85
N ALA A 170 -5.73 12.11 -1.07
CA ALA A 170 -6.77 11.69 -0.13
C ALA A 170 -6.21 11.40 1.27
N ARG A 171 -5.09 10.67 1.37
CA ARG A 171 -4.43 10.34 2.63
C ARG A 171 -3.89 11.59 3.34
N GLN A 172 -3.38 12.56 2.57
CA GLN A 172 -2.90 13.85 3.09
C GLN A 172 -4.05 14.83 3.42
N LYS A 173 -5.31 14.43 3.25
CA LYS A 173 -6.50 15.28 3.40
C LYS A 173 -6.45 16.49 2.46
N GLN A 174 -5.97 16.25 1.25
CA GLN A 174 -5.81 17.23 0.20
C GLN A 174 -6.84 17.02 -0.91
N LEU A 175 -7.25 18.12 -1.54
CA LEU A 175 -8.11 18.16 -2.73
C LEU A 175 -7.62 19.26 -3.67
N TRP A 176 -7.80 19.09 -4.96
CA TRP A 176 -7.50 20.13 -5.93
C TRP A 176 -8.75 20.95 -6.22
N LYS A 177 -8.70 22.27 -6.00
CA LYS A 177 -9.79 23.16 -6.39
C LYS A 177 -9.53 23.71 -7.78
N ILE A 178 -10.43 23.43 -8.72
CA ILE A 178 -10.33 23.91 -10.10
C ILE A 178 -10.51 25.42 -10.11
N GLU A 179 -9.55 26.15 -10.70
CA GLU A 179 -9.62 27.60 -10.87
C GLU A 179 -10.04 27.96 -12.28
N THR A 180 -9.45 27.33 -13.30
CA THR A 180 -9.77 27.58 -14.71
C THR A 180 -9.74 26.28 -15.52
N VAL A 181 -10.55 26.24 -16.57
CA VAL A 181 -10.61 25.14 -17.53
C VAL A 181 -10.61 25.75 -18.93
N ASP A 182 -9.66 25.35 -19.76
CA ASP A 182 -9.57 25.70 -21.17
C ASP A 182 -9.47 24.41 -21.99
N LEU A 183 -10.64 23.90 -22.39
CA LEU A 183 -10.74 22.66 -23.18
C LEU A 183 -10.27 22.83 -24.62
N ALA A 184 -10.17 24.06 -25.14
CA ALA A 184 -9.63 24.31 -26.48
C ALA A 184 -8.11 24.09 -26.48
N GLU A 185 -7.45 24.51 -25.41
CA GLU A 185 -6.01 24.34 -25.19
C GLU A 185 -5.64 23.07 -24.40
N ASN A 186 -6.62 22.23 -24.07
CA ASN A 186 -6.43 21.01 -23.25
C ASN A 186 -5.79 21.29 -21.88
N LYS A 187 -6.20 22.37 -21.20
CA LYS A 187 -5.63 22.83 -19.93
C LYS A 187 -6.65 22.90 -18.81
N LEU A 188 -6.23 22.46 -17.63
CA LEU A 188 -6.95 22.61 -16.37
C LEU A 188 -6.00 23.20 -15.35
N THR A 189 -6.32 24.37 -14.80
CA THR A 189 -5.54 24.97 -13.71
C THR A 189 -6.28 24.74 -12.39
N ALA A 190 -5.59 24.18 -11.42
CA ALA A 190 -6.13 23.91 -10.09
C ALA A 190 -5.13 24.27 -9.00
N ARG A 191 -5.65 24.61 -7.82
CA ARG A 191 -4.86 24.90 -6.63
C ARG A 191 -5.15 23.87 -5.55
N LEU A 192 -4.09 23.27 -5.01
CA LEU A 192 -4.16 22.33 -3.90
C LEU A 192 -4.79 22.99 -2.67
N GLN A 193 -5.72 22.28 -2.03
CA GLN A 193 -6.34 22.63 -0.77
C GLN A 193 -5.94 21.58 0.26
N GLN A 194 -5.59 21.99 1.47
CA GLN A 194 -5.38 21.12 2.63
C GLN A 194 -6.16 21.70 3.81
N ASP A 195 -7.00 20.88 4.45
CA ASP A 195 -7.90 21.33 5.53
C ASP A 195 -8.71 22.58 5.15
N GLY A 196 -9.18 22.64 3.90
CA GLY A 196 -9.98 23.74 3.35
C GLY A 196 -9.21 25.04 3.07
N LYS A 197 -7.87 25.02 3.14
CA LYS A 197 -7.01 26.18 2.87
C LYS A 197 -6.13 25.95 1.66
N PRO A 198 -5.89 26.98 0.82
CA PRO A 198 -4.98 26.85 -0.32
C PRO A 198 -3.55 26.60 0.15
N VAL A 199 -2.86 25.68 -0.53
CA VAL A 199 -1.45 25.35 -0.31
C VAL A 199 -0.69 25.54 -1.61
N GLY A 200 0.36 26.37 -1.56
CA GLY A 200 1.23 26.65 -2.71
C GLY A 200 0.52 27.39 -3.85
N GLU A 201 1.21 27.44 -4.99
CA GLU A 201 0.72 28.10 -6.21
C GLU A 201 -0.18 27.16 -7.03
N PRO A 202 -1.12 27.71 -7.83
CA PRO A 202 -1.85 26.93 -8.82
C PRO A 202 -0.91 26.18 -9.77
N LYS A 203 -1.33 25.00 -10.19
CA LYS A 203 -0.67 24.21 -11.22
C LYS A 203 -1.59 24.03 -12.41
N THR A 204 -1.03 24.07 -13.61
CA THR A 204 -1.74 23.79 -14.86
C THR A 204 -1.38 22.38 -15.32
N PHE A 205 -2.39 21.54 -15.44
CA PHE A 205 -2.32 20.18 -15.92
C PHE A 205 -2.86 20.08 -17.34
N GLU A 206 -2.39 19.08 -18.08
CA GLU A 206 -2.99 18.72 -19.36
C GLU A 206 -4.26 17.88 -19.12
N VAL A 207 -5.37 18.27 -19.75
CA VAL A 207 -6.64 17.52 -19.77
C VAL A 207 -7.04 17.28 -21.22
N THR A 208 -7.27 16.03 -21.61
CA THR A 208 -7.49 15.68 -23.02
C THR A 208 -8.85 15.03 -23.23
N LYS A 209 -9.26 14.85 -24.48
CA LYS A 209 -10.47 14.09 -24.84
C LYS A 209 -10.46 12.62 -24.36
N ALA A 210 -9.29 12.08 -24.01
CA ALA A 210 -9.15 10.73 -23.47
C ALA A 210 -9.24 10.69 -21.94
N THR A 211 -9.22 11.85 -21.25
CA THR A 211 -9.36 11.91 -19.80
C THR A 211 -10.73 11.37 -19.40
N ARG A 212 -10.72 10.33 -18.56
CA ARG A 212 -11.94 9.81 -17.95
C ARG A 212 -12.42 10.83 -16.93
N VAL A 213 -13.68 11.25 -17.01
CA VAL A 213 -14.31 12.16 -16.05
C VAL A 213 -15.42 11.44 -15.32
N MET A 214 -15.37 11.42 -14.00
CA MET A 214 -16.31 10.72 -13.14
C MET A 214 -17.09 11.69 -12.28
N GLN A 215 -18.39 11.49 -12.21
CA GLN A 215 -19.34 12.32 -11.47
C GLN A 215 -20.46 11.44 -10.92
N GLY A 216 -20.78 11.58 -9.63
CA GLY A 216 -21.73 10.70 -8.96
C GLY A 216 -21.36 9.23 -9.14
N SER A 217 -22.24 8.45 -9.78
CA SER A 217 -22.05 7.02 -9.99
C SER A 217 -21.66 6.62 -11.42
N GLY A 218 -21.17 7.55 -12.25
CA GLY A 218 -20.90 7.26 -13.67
C GLY A 218 -19.89 8.20 -14.33
N PHE A 219 -19.79 8.08 -15.64
CA PHE A 219 -18.96 8.97 -16.47
C PHE A 219 -19.71 10.24 -16.85
N ALA A 220 -19.01 11.36 -16.74
CA ALA A 220 -19.43 12.65 -17.29
C ALA A 220 -18.66 12.96 -18.58
N LYS A 221 -19.14 13.96 -19.31
CA LYS A 221 -18.38 14.54 -20.44
C LYS A 221 -17.38 15.57 -19.92
N LEU A 222 -16.38 15.93 -20.74
CA LEU A 222 -15.40 16.98 -20.38
C LEU A 222 -16.05 18.32 -20.04
N GLU A 223 -17.19 18.66 -20.66
CA GLU A 223 -17.89 19.92 -20.39
C GLU A 223 -18.48 20.01 -18.98
N ALA A 224 -18.55 18.89 -18.25
CA ALA A 224 -18.97 18.86 -16.85
C ALA A 224 -17.90 19.38 -15.88
N ILE A 225 -16.65 19.55 -16.34
CA ILE A 225 -15.57 20.13 -15.56
C ILE A 225 -15.81 21.64 -15.43
N GLN A 226 -15.93 22.13 -14.21
CA GLN A 226 -16.28 23.52 -13.91
C GLN A 226 -15.35 24.10 -12.83
N PRO A 227 -14.98 25.39 -12.94
CA PRO A 227 -14.31 26.10 -11.85
C PRO A 227 -15.06 25.97 -10.51
N GLY A 228 -14.29 25.89 -9.42
CA GLY A 228 -14.80 25.78 -8.06
C GLY A 228 -15.00 24.34 -7.56
N GLN A 229 -15.00 23.33 -8.43
CA GLN A 229 -15.06 21.93 -8.04
C GLN A 229 -13.81 21.50 -7.27
N GLU A 230 -13.99 20.68 -6.25
CA GLU A 230 -12.91 20.05 -5.49
C GLU A 230 -12.77 18.59 -5.92
N VAL A 231 -11.63 18.30 -6.54
CA VAL A 231 -11.39 17.07 -7.29
C VAL A 231 -10.18 16.31 -6.76
N LEU A 232 -10.15 15.02 -7.08
CA LEU A 232 -8.92 14.23 -7.11
C LEU A 232 -8.71 13.75 -8.55
N PHE A 233 -7.46 13.44 -8.88
CA PHE A 233 -7.10 12.90 -10.19
C PHE A 233 -5.83 12.08 -10.11
N ASP A 234 -5.64 11.24 -11.12
CA ASP A 234 -4.37 10.55 -11.37
C ASP A 234 -3.65 11.16 -12.57
N LEU A 235 -2.31 11.14 -12.48
CA LEU A 235 -1.43 11.72 -13.48
C LEU A 235 -0.67 10.67 -14.28
N THR A 236 -0.32 11.05 -15.49
CA THR A 236 0.73 10.45 -16.30
C THR A 236 1.65 11.56 -16.82
N TRP A 237 2.88 11.20 -17.22
CA TRP A 237 3.88 12.12 -17.75
C TRP A 237 4.19 13.29 -16.79
N ALA A 238 4.00 13.06 -15.50
CA ALA A 238 4.34 14.02 -14.45
C ALA A 238 5.82 14.39 -14.57
N THR A 239 6.13 15.68 -14.41
CA THR A 239 7.46 16.30 -14.50
C THR A 239 8.15 16.26 -15.88
N LEU A 240 7.66 15.47 -16.85
CA LEU A 240 8.26 15.39 -18.19
C LEU A 240 8.02 16.65 -19.02
N TYR A 241 6.78 17.14 -18.99
CA TYR A 241 6.32 18.29 -19.77
C TYR A 241 5.58 19.33 -18.90
N GLY A 242 5.78 19.27 -17.59
CA GLY A 242 5.09 20.10 -16.59
C GLY A 242 4.52 19.27 -15.45
N PRO A 243 3.48 19.76 -14.75
CA PRO A 243 2.86 19.06 -13.62
C PRO A 243 2.28 17.67 -13.95
N GLY A 244 1.93 17.42 -15.21
CA GLY A 244 1.44 16.12 -15.69
C GLY A 244 0.16 16.22 -16.50
N ARG A 245 -0.26 15.09 -17.06
CA ARG A 245 -1.52 14.91 -17.78
C ARG A 245 -2.48 14.10 -16.92
N ILE A 246 -3.72 14.57 -16.82
CA ILE A 246 -4.78 13.88 -16.08
C ILE A 246 -5.33 12.70 -16.90
N THR A 247 -5.25 11.49 -16.35
CA THR A 247 -5.88 10.29 -16.95
C THR A 247 -7.31 10.10 -16.46
N ASP A 248 -7.53 10.35 -15.17
CA ASP A 248 -8.79 10.14 -14.45
C ASP A 248 -9.09 11.34 -13.56
N LEU A 249 -10.32 11.84 -13.58
CA LEU A 249 -10.75 13.03 -12.85
C LEU A 249 -12.08 12.80 -12.14
N TRP A 250 -12.07 12.80 -10.80
CA TRP A 250 -13.27 12.63 -9.98
C TRP A 250 -13.79 13.98 -9.49
N LEU A 251 -14.94 14.40 -10.03
CA LEU A 251 -15.47 15.75 -9.86
C LEU A 251 -16.13 16.02 -8.50
N ASP A 252 -16.58 14.96 -7.81
CA ASP A 252 -17.34 15.08 -6.57
C ASP A 252 -17.04 13.95 -5.58
N ALA A 253 -17.55 14.08 -4.35
CA ALA A 253 -17.31 13.14 -3.27
C ALA A 253 -17.91 11.76 -3.53
N ASP A 254 -19.06 11.69 -4.20
CA ASP A 254 -19.74 10.43 -4.52
C ASP A 254 -18.92 9.60 -5.51
N ALA A 255 -18.36 10.24 -6.55
CA ALA A 255 -17.48 9.60 -7.52
C ALA A 255 -16.21 9.05 -6.85
N ARG A 256 -15.60 9.83 -5.95
CA ARG A 256 -14.41 9.40 -5.19
C ARG A 256 -14.73 8.20 -4.29
N ALA A 257 -15.84 8.27 -3.55
CA ALA A 257 -16.27 7.19 -2.66
C ALA A 257 -16.57 5.90 -3.43
N LEU A 258 -17.20 6.01 -4.61
CA LEU A 258 -17.47 4.86 -5.48
C LEU A 258 -16.17 4.22 -5.98
N ALA A 259 -15.20 5.01 -6.45
CA ALA A 259 -13.91 4.49 -6.90
C ALA A 259 -13.16 3.75 -5.79
N THR A 260 -13.12 4.32 -4.58
CA THR A 260 -12.55 3.68 -3.40
C THR A 260 -13.28 2.39 -3.02
N ALA A 261 -14.61 2.36 -3.07
CA ALA A 261 -15.37 1.16 -2.74
C ALA A 261 -15.14 0.03 -3.77
N GLN A 262 -15.08 0.35 -5.06
CA GLN A 262 -14.80 -0.63 -6.12
C GLN A 262 -13.39 -1.20 -6.01
N GLN A 263 -12.39 -0.34 -5.77
CA GLN A 263 -11.02 -0.80 -5.59
C GLN A 263 -10.85 -1.66 -4.33
N ARG A 264 -11.55 -1.31 -3.25
CA ARG A 264 -11.61 -2.15 -2.03
C ARG A 264 -12.14 -3.53 -2.34
N GLU A 265 -13.28 -3.64 -3.01
CA GLU A 265 -13.88 -4.93 -3.35
C GLU A 265 -12.93 -5.76 -4.24
N ARG A 266 -12.33 -5.13 -5.25
CA ARG A 266 -11.33 -5.78 -6.12
C ARG A 266 -10.17 -6.37 -5.32
N ASN A 267 -9.57 -5.59 -4.42
CA ASN A 267 -8.47 -6.08 -3.60
C ASN A 267 -8.91 -7.14 -2.57
N GLN A 268 -10.09 -6.99 -1.97
CA GLN A 268 -10.60 -8.02 -1.07
C GLN A 268 -10.82 -9.36 -1.77
N LEU A 269 -11.27 -9.37 -3.03
CA LEU A 269 -11.37 -10.58 -3.85
C LEU A 269 -9.98 -11.18 -4.09
N TYR A 270 -9.01 -10.36 -4.51
CA TYR A 270 -7.62 -10.78 -4.69
C TYR A 270 -7.05 -11.45 -3.43
N VAL A 271 -7.21 -10.81 -2.26
CA VAL A 271 -6.73 -11.34 -0.98
C VAL A 271 -7.48 -12.60 -0.56
N ARG A 272 -8.77 -12.74 -0.88
CA ARG A 272 -9.52 -13.98 -0.59
C ARG A 272 -9.01 -15.19 -1.37
N ASP A 273 -8.56 -14.95 -2.61
CA ASP A 273 -7.99 -15.98 -3.46
C ASP A 273 -6.54 -16.34 -3.07
N HIS A 274 -5.76 -15.37 -2.59
CA HIS A 274 -4.33 -15.55 -2.24
C HIS A 274 -4.07 -15.87 -0.76
N GLY A 275 -4.91 -15.36 0.16
CA GLY A 275 -4.73 -15.46 1.61
C GLY A 275 -4.19 -14.17 2.24
N LEU A 276 -4.37 -14.06 3.56
CA LEU A 276 -3.91 -12.94 4.37
C LEU A 276 -2.41 -13.07 4.63
N PRO A 277 -1.58 -12.11 4.22
CA PRO A 277 -0.15 -12.23 4.36
C PRO A 277 0.28 -11.99 5.81
N ALA A 278 1.25 -12.79 6.25
CA ALA A 278 1.76 -12.78 7.60
C ALA A 278 3.22 -13.25 7.62
N TRP A 279 3.87 -13.05 8.76
CA TRP A 279 5.09 -13.77 9.08
C TRP A 279 4.93 -14.66 10.30
N VAL A 280 5.79 -15.67 10.41
CA VAL A 280 5.88 -16.50 11.60
C VAL A 280 6.66 -15.75 12.67
N SER A 281 6.01 -15.51 13.81
CA SER A 281 6.60 -14.84 14.97
C SER A 281 7.25 -15.82 15.94
N ALA A 282 6.67 -17.01 16.12
CA ALA A 282 7.19 -18.06 16.98
C ALA A 282 6.69 -19.44 16.55
N VAL A 283 7.43 -20.49 16.94
CA VAL A 283 7.13 -21.89 16.64
C VAL A 283 7.42 -22.72 17.88
N ASP A 284 6.52 -23.65 18.18
CA ASP A 284 6.70 -24.70 19.19
C ASP A 284 6.53 -26.05 18.50
N ASP A 285 7.63 -26.76 18.28
CA ASP A 285 7.62 -28.05 17.57
C ASP A 285 6.99 -29.17 18.41
N GLU A 286 7.11 -29.15 19.75
CA GLU A 286 6.51 -30.17 20.62
C GLU A 286 4.99 -30.04 20.66
N GLN A 287 4.51 -28.79 20.73
CA GLN A 287 3.08 -28.49 20.69
C GLN A 287 2.56 -28.31 19.27
N GLU A 288 3.38 -28.45 18.23
CA GLU A 288 3.06 -28.23 16.81
C GLU A 288 2.26 -26.93 16.59
N THR A 289 2.66 -25.85 17.27
CA THR A 289 1.99 -24.55 17.16
C THR A 289 2.86 -23.54 16.44
N VAL A 290 2.21 -22.75 15.59
CA VAL A 290 2.81 -21.64 14.85
C VAL A 290 2.09 -20.36 15.26
N THR A 291 2.85 -19.38 15.73
CA THR A 291 2.34 -18.03 16.00
C THR A 291 2.64 -17.15 14.81
N VAL A 292 1.62 -16.52 14.22
CA VAL A 292 1.75 -15.66 13.04
C VAL A 292 1.24 -14.26 13.33
N THR A 293 1.94 -13.24 12.85
CA THR A 293 1.49 -11.84 12.92
C THR A 293 1.10 -11.37 11.52
N LEU A 294 -0.16 -10.96 11.36
CA LEU A 294 -0.72 -10.54 10.07
C LEU A 294 -0.19 -9.15 9.68
N PHE A 295 0.03 -8.94 8.39
CA PHE A 295 0.49 -7.65 7.88
C PHE A 295 -0.64 -6.64 7.70
N SER A 296 -0.30 -5.34 7.75
CA SER A 296 -1.23 -4.22 7.61
C SER A 296 -1.46 -3.77 6.16
N ASN A 297 -1.07 -4.60 5.18
CA ASN A 297 -1.13 -4.27 3.75
C ASN A 297 -2.36 -4.82 3.03
N VAL A 298 -3.39 -5.19 3.80
CA VAL A 298 -4.69 -5.67 3.32
C VAL A 298 -5.80 -4.98 4.09
N ASP A 299 -7.02 -5.02 3.57
CA ASP A 299 -8.19 -4.45 4.24
C ASP A 299 -8.43 -5.14 5.61
N PRO A 300 -8.38 -4.38 6.74
CA PRO A 300 -8.63 -4.93 8.07
C PRO A 300 -9.99 -5.61 8.25
N ALA A 301 -10.98 -5.26 7.41
CA ALA A 301 -12.30 -5.92 7.43
C ALA A 301 -12.20 -7.44 7.20
N LEU A 302 -11.19 -7.90 6.46
CA LEU A 302 -10.95 -9.33 6.21
C LEU A 302 -10.56 -10.10 7.47
N PHE A 303 -10.01 -9.44 8.49
CA PHE A 303 -9.70 -10.07 9.77
C PHE A 303 -10.96 -10.45 10.57
N ALA A 304 -12.14 -9.96 10.17
CA ALA A 304 -13.41 -10.37 10.75
C ALA A 304 -13.75 -11.84 10.45
N ASP A 305 -13.10 -12.47 9.47
CA ASP A 305 -13.34 -13.88 9.11
C ASP A 305 -12.45 -14.86 9.92
N LEU A 306 -11.47 -14.34 10.67
CA LEU A 306 -10.58 -15.11 11.56
C LEU A 306 -11.15 -15.26 12.98
N LYS A 307 -12.43 -15.64 13.10
CA LYS A 307 -13.08 -15.79 14.41
C LYS A 307 -12.90 -17.19 14.98
N LEU A 308 -12.79 -17.26 16.31
CA LEU A 308 -12.69 -18.52 17.04
C LEU A 308 -14.03 -19.28 17.10
N ASP A 309 -15.15 -18.60 16.81
CA ASP A 309 -16.49 -19.17 16.69
C ASP A 309 -16.97 -19.26 15.24
N ALA A 310 -16.05 -19.22 14.27
CA ALA A 310 -16.40 -19.23 12.86
C ALA A 310 -17.25 -20.48 12.51
N PRO A 311 -18.35 -20.30 11.75
CA PRO A 311 -19.19 -21.41 11.34
C PRO A 311 -18.44 -22.37 10.43
N VAL A 312 -18.91 -23.62 10.42
CA VAL A 312 -18.40 -24.73 9.61
C VAL A 312 -18.15 -24.30 8.15
N PRO A 313 -17.03 -24.70 7.52
CA PRO A 313 -16.75 -24.42 6.11
C PRO A 313 -17.93 -24.73 5.17
N LYS A 314 -18.16 -23.87 4.17
CA LYS A 314 -19.21 -24.09 3.16
C LYS A 314 -18.97 -25.42 2.43
N GLY A 315 -19.95 -26.32 2.47
CA GLY A 315 -19.90 -27.65 1.83
C GLY A 315 -19.79 -28.82 2.80
N MET A 316 -19.65 -28.57 4.10
CA MET A 316 -19.71 -29.59 5.14
C MET A 316 -21.13 -29.79 5.69
N PRO A 317 -21.47 -30.97 6.25
CA PRO A 317 -22.75 -31.21 6.91
C PRO A 317 -23.01 -30.18 8.03
N PRO A 318 -24.25 -29.68 8.19
CA PRO A 318 -24.60 -28.63 9.16
C PRO A 318 -24.29 -28.95 10.63
N ASP A 319 -24.12 -30.24 10.94
CA ASP A 319 -23.86 -30.83 12.25
C ASP A 319 -22.37 -31.05 12.56
N THR A 320 -21.47 -30.72 11.63
CA THR A 320 -20.03 -30.86 11.82
C THR A 320 -19.53 -29.78 12.79
N LYS A 321 -19.24 -30.13 14.04
CA LYS A 321 -18.46 -29.24 14.92
C LYS A 321 -17.00 -29.26 14.49
N THR A 322 -16.55 -28.22 13.78
CA THR A 322 -15.12 -28.00 13.53
C THR A 322 -14.63 -26.89 14.45
N GLU A 323 -13.49 -27.10 15.10
CA GLU A 323 -12.73 -26.00 15.72
C GLU A 323 -12.49 -24.90 14.67
N PRO A 324 -12.34 -23.61 15.07
CA PRO A 324 -11.98 -22.56 14.12
C PRO A 324 -10.69 -22.94 13.41
N GLN A 325 -10.72 -22.99 12.07
CA GLN A 325 -9.60 -23.49 11.27
C GLN A 325 -9.09 -22.45 10.30
N ALA A 326 -7.79 -22.50 10.05
CA ALA A 326 -7.14 -21.79 8.95
C ALA A 326 -6.20 -22.72 8.20
N ASN A 327 -6.02 -22.44 6.92
CA ASN A 327 -4.92 -22.99 6.14
C ASN A 327 -3.74 -22.02 6.24
N LEU A 328 -2.54 -22.58 6.46
CA LEU A 328 -1.28 -21.86 6.38
C LEU A 328 -0.53 -22.31 5.12
N PHE A 329 -0.19 -21.36 4.28
CA PHE A 329 0.59 -21.58 3.06
C PHE A 329 1.99 -21.03 3.27
N VAL A 330 3.01 -21.81 2.94
CA VAL A 330 4.38 -21.28 2.89
C VAL A 330 4.50 -20.36 1.68
N ALA A 331 5.01 -19.16 1.90
CA ALA A 331 5.19 -18.16 0.84
C ALA A 331 6.59 -17.56 0.85
N GLU A 332 7.03 -17.11 -0.31
CA GLU A 332 8.25 -16.33 -0.48
C GLU A 332 8.01 -14.86 -0.10
N PRO A 333 9.07 -14.03 0.05
CA PRO A 333 8.93 -12.60 0.37
C PRO A 333 8.05 -11.79 -0.60
N ASN A 334 7.92 -12.24 -1.83
CA ASN A 334 7.01 -11.68 -2.84
C ASN A 334 5.55 -12.12 -2.68
N LEU A 335 5.23 -12.89 -1.63
CA LEU A 335 3.91 -13.45 -1.31
C LEU A 335 3.43 -14.57 -2.24
N MET A 336 4.29 -15.06 -3.15
CA MET A 336 3.95 -16.23 -3.95
C MET A 336 4.13 -17.53 -3.16
N THR A 337 3.26 -18.48 -3.43
CA THR A 337 3.37 -19.87 -2.97
C THR A 337 3.97 -20.73 -4.09
N TYR A 338 4.72 -21.78 -3.75
CA TYR A 338 5.31 -22.64 -4.77
C TYR A 338 4.26 -23.50 -5.45
N ASP A 339 3.59 -24.38 -4.70
CA ASP A 339 2.41 -25.12 -5.11
C ASP A 339 1.36 -25.00 -4.00
N PRO A 340 0.41 -24.04 -4.09
CA PRO A 340 -0.55 -23.77 -3.01
C PRO A 340 -1.43 -24.99 -2.67
N THR A 341 -1.56 -25.96 -3.57
CA THR A 341 -2.37 -27.17 -3.30
C THR A 341 -1.65 -28.09 -2.34
N ASN A 342 -0.33 -28.21 -2.49
CA ASN A 342 0.52 -29.10 -1.69
C ASN A 342 1.17 -28.38 -0.50
N ASP A 343 1.42 -27.07 -0.59
CA ASP A 343 2.12 -26.26 0.42
C ASP A 343 1.20 -25.67 1.49
N ARG A 344 -0.10 -26.00 1.43
CA ARG A 344 -1.05 -25.68 2.49
C ARG A 344 -1.13 -26.79 3.52
N LYS A 345 -1.15 -26.41 4.80
CA LYS A 345 -1.57 -27.30 5.89
C LYS A 345 -2.63 -26.60 6.72
N GLY A 346 -3.68 -27.35 7.02
CA GLY A 346 -4.75 -26.89 7.91
C GLY A 346 -4.25 -26.85 9.35
N GLY A 347 -4.87 -26.01 10.16
CA GLY A 347 -4.65 -25.98 11.59
C GLY A 347 -5.78 -25.29 12.33
N ASN A 348 -5.92 -25.63 13.61
CA ASN A 348 -6.93 -25.03 14.47
C ASN A 348 -6.38 -23.72 15.04
N ILE A 349 -7.12 -22.63 14.88
CA ILE A 349 -6.80 -21.34 15.49
C ILE A 349 -7.09 -21.47 16.99
N LEU A 350 -6.05 -21.52 17.81
CA LEU A 350 -6.16 -21.63 19.26
C LEU A 350 -6.46 -20.28 19.89
N GLU A 351 -5.77 -19.25 19.42
CA GLU A 351 -5.81 -17.91 20.00
C GLU A 351 -5.75 -16.84 18.92
N ARG A 352 -6.45 -15.74 19.17
CA ARG A 352 -6.31 -14.48 18.43
C ARG A 352 -6.04 -13.38 19.44
N THR A 353 -4.91 -12.72 19.30
CA THR A 353 -4.47 -11.67 20.22
C THR A 353 -4.22 -10.36 19.48
N THR A 354 -4.33 -9.27 20.22
CA THR A 354 -3.94 -7.93 19.75
C THR A 354 -2.58 -7.60 20.32
N ILE A 355 -1.67 -7.18 19.46
CA ILE A 355 -0.34 -6.67 19.81
C ILE A 355 -0.23 -5.20 19.35
N PRO A 356 0.74 -4.43 19.85
CA PRO A 356 0.98 -3.07 19.34
C PRO A 356 1.15 -3.09 17.82
N ALA A 357 0.33 -2.30 17.12
CA ALA A 357 0.49 -2.10 15.69
C ALA A 357 1.79 -1.31 15.42
N ALA A 358 2.37 -1.57 14.25
CA ALA A 358 3.59 -0.91 13.77
C ALA A 358 3.48 -0.79 12.24
N PRO A 359 4.27 0.07 11.57
CA PRO A 359 4.29 0.12 10.11
C PRO A 359 4.54 -1.26 9.48
N GLY A 360 3.54 -1.82 8.80
CA GLY A 360 3.58 -3.17 8.22
C GLY A 360 2.93 -4.26 9.08
N SER A 361 2.70 -4.02 10.37
CA SER A 361 1.99 -4.93 11.28
C SER A 361 0.54 -4.52 11.45
N SER A 362 -0.39 -5.47 11.29
CA SER A 362 -1.82 -5.21 11.55
C SER A 362 -2.15 -5.06 13.05
N GLY A 363 -1.22 -5.43 13.94
CA GLY A 363 -1.52 -5.61 15.37
C GLY A 363 -2.35 -6.86 15.66
N VAL A 364 -2.62 -7.72 14.68
CA VAL A 364 -3.34 -8.99 14.85
C VAL A 364 -2.35 -10.15 14.81
N GLN A 365 -2.39 -10.99 15.84
CA GLN A 365 -1.61 -12.21 15.93
C GLN A 365 -2.52 -13.42 16.14
N LEU A 366 -2.16 -14.55 15.53
CA LEU A 366 -2.86 -15.83 15.66
C LEU A 366 -1.90 -16.89 16.16
N LYS A 367 -2.37 -17.77 17.03
CA LYS A 367 -1.69 -19.03 17.37
C LYS A 367 -2.46 -20.18 16.75
N VAL A 368 -1.81 -20.94 15.89
CA VAL A 368 -2.42 -22.02 15.11
C VAL A 368 -1.76 -23.35 15.48
N LYS A 369 -2.56 -24.35 15.88
CA LYS A 369 -2.12 -25.74 16.02
C LYS A 369 -2.16 -26.40 14.65
N CYS A 370 -0.99 -26.66 14.08
CA CYS A 370 -0.88 -27.22 12.74
C CYS A 370 -1.17 -28.73 12.76
N SER A 371 -1.89 -29.20 11.74
CA SER A 371 -2.05 -30.64 11.47
C SER A 371 -0.72 -31.32 11.07
N MET A 372 0.20 -30.54 10.52
CA MET A 372 1.53 -30.96 10.12
C MET A 372 2.45 -29.74 10.08
N MET A 373 3.66 -29.90 10.61
CA MET A 373 4.69 -28.86 10.55
C MET A 373 5.42 -28.91 9.21
N LEU A 374 5.66 -27.74 8.61
CA LEU A 374 6.47 -27.59 7.39
C LEU A 374 7.75 -26.82 7.70
N GLU A 375 8.80 -27.05 6.89
CA GLU A 375 10.06 -26.31 7.02
C GLU A 375 9.90 -24.81 6.78
N GLY A 376 8.86 -24.39 6.06
CA GLY A 376 8.52 -22.97 5.90
C GLY A 376 7.96 -22.31 7.16
N TYR A 377 7.50 -23.08 8.15
CA TYR A 377 6.99 -22.55 9.42
C TYR A 377 8.15 -22.31 10.39
N ARG A 378 9.01 -21.34 10.07
CA ARG A 378 10.14 -20.92 10.92
C ARG A 378 10.03 -19.43 11.21
N PRO A 379 10.48 -18.95 12.40
CA PRO A 379 10.44 -17.53 12.72
C PRO A 379 10.99 -16.66 11.57
N ARG A 380 10.33 -15.53 11.32
CA ARG A 380 10.60 -14.56 10.24
C ARG A 380 10.24 -15.01 8.82
N ARG A 381 9.93 -16.29 8.59
CA ARG A 381 9.44 -16.75 7.28
C ARG A 381 8.02 -16.24 7.04
N ILE A 382 7.66 -16.13 5.77
CA ILE A 382 6.39 -15.59 5.31
C ILE A 382 5.39 -16.73 5.11
N VAL A 383 4.16 -16.48 5.51
CA VAL A 383 3.04 -17.39 5.28
C VAL A 383 1.82 -16.60 4.83
N LEU A 384 0.92 -17.26 4.11
CA LEU A 384 -0.43 -16.76 3.86
C LEU A 384 -1.39 -17.52 4.76
N VAL A 385 -2.32 -16.80 5.38
CA VAL A 385 -3.35 -17.36 6.27
C VAL A 385 -4.69 -17.27 5.58
N GLN A 386 -5.36 -18.40 5.38
CA GLN A 386 -6.70 -18.44 4.81
C GLN A 386 -7.67 -19.03 5.83
N PRO A 387 -8.67 -18.26 6.31
CA PRO A 387 -9.76 -18.81 7.12
C PRO A 387 -10.44 -19.97 6.38
N ALA A 388 -10.82 -21.03 7.10
CA ALA A 388 -11.50 -22.18 6.50
C ALA A 388 -12.89 -21.85 5.90
N THR A 389 -13.45 -20.68 6.23
CA THR A 389 -14.69 -20.16 5.64
C THR A 389 -14.50 -19.62 4.22
N TRP A 390 -13.27 -19.35 3.80
CA TRP A 390 -12.95 -18.92 2.44
C TRP A 390 -12.85 -20.13 1.51
N ILE A 391 -13.34 -19.97 0.28
CA ILE A 391 -13.25 -21.01 -0.74
C ILE A 391 -11.83 -21.01 -1.28
N TYR A 392 -11.11 -22.12 -1.11
CA TYR A 392 -9.84 -22.30 -1.76
C TYR A 392 -10.02 -22.35 -3.28
N ARG A 393 -9.23 -21.54 -3.99
CA ARG A 393 -9.11 -21.58 -5.45
C ARG A 393 -7.66 -21.84 -5.80
N THR A 394 -7.45 -22.74 -6.76
CA THR A 394 -6.14 -22.86 -7.38
C THR A 394 -5.88 -21.60 -8.20
N LEU A 395 -4.77 -20.92 -7.92
CA LEU A 395 -4.35 -19.74 -8.67
C LEU A 395 -3.95 -20.11 -10.11
N PRO A 396 -4.00 -19.18 -11.07
CA PRO A 396 -3.36 -19.38 -12.37
C PRO A 396 -1.89 -19.80 -12.22
N ILE A 397 -1.37 -20.60 -13.16
CA ILE A 397 0.00 -21.14 -13.06
C ILE A 397 1.05 -20.01 -13.10
N GLU A 398 0.75 -18.92 -13.80
CA GLU A 398 1.59 -17.73 -13.92
C GLU A 398 1.74 -16.94 -12.61
N GLU A 399 0.87 -17.20 -11.62
CA GLU A 399 0.89 -16.58 -10.30
C GLU A 399 1.52 -17.49 -9.24
N GLN A 400 1.98 -18.69 -9.63
CA GLN A 400 2.69 -19.65 -8.78
C GLN A 400 4.20 -19.66 -9.10
N LEU A 401 5.03 -20.15 -8.17
CA LEU A 401 6.46 -20.35 -8.47
C LEU A 401 6.69 -21.64 -9.25
N PHE A 402 5.88 -22.68 -8.99
CA PHE A 402 5.96 -23.94 -9.70
C PHE A 402 5.65 -23.75 -11.19
N GLY A 403 6.53 -24.24 -12.06
CA GLY A 403 6.36 -24.15 -13.52
C GLY A 403 6.72 -22.81 -14.15
N ARG A 404 7.37 -21.91 -13.39
CA ARG A 404 7.85 -20.60 -13.87
C ARG A 404 9.27 -20.64 -14.46
N GLU A 405 9.85 -21.83 -14.55
CA GLU A 405 11.22 -22.15 -14.98
C GLU A 405 11.39 -22.31 -16.50
#